data_AF-A0A0Q7LF42-F1
#
_entry.id   AF-A0A0Q7LF42-F1
#
_cell.length_a   1.000
_cell.length_b   1.000
_cell.length_c   1.000
_cell.angle_alpha   90.00
_cell.angle_beta   90.00
_cell.angle_gamma   90.00
#
_symmetry.space_group_name_H-M   'P 1'
#
loop_
_entity.id
_entity.type
_entity.pdbx_description
1 polymer ?
#
loop_
_entity_poly.entity_id
_entity_poly.type
_entity_poly.pdbx_seq_one_letter_code
_entity_poly.pdbx_strand_id
1 'polypeptide(L)'
;MQMDGMTVLAGVGAIVLQGLSLWFIYRVWKKLRTPRTPRAGAVPLAIKGGVVPVVATFTGLRGLPWVALTTNSLNPVFRIESEQLVYRVLRQRQRPFADIRRVDVREAYGTFNLIFEFRDARRTFVANVGTAARGAQALSLLPQGVPLSERAREALLPAVAMRA
;
A
#
# COMPACT_ATOMS: atom_id res chain seq x y z
N MET A 1 -4.73 -54.00 24.87
CA MET A 1 -5.71 -52.91 24.71
C MET A 1 -6.02 -52.80 23.22
N GLN A 2 -7.12 -53.41 22.78
CA GLN A 2 -7.48 -53.49 21.36
C GLN A 2 -8.34 -52.27 21.04
N MET A 3 -7.82 -51.33 20.24
CA MET A 3 -8.57 -50.13 19.85
C MET A 3 -9.73 -50.54 18.95
N ASP A 4 -10.94 -50.04 19.24
CA ASP A 4 -12.11 -50.32 18.42
C ASP A 4 -11.95 -49.69 17.01
N GLY A 5 -12.56 -50.32 16.00
CA GLY A 5 -12.45 -49.88 14.61
C GLY A 5 -13.02 -48.48 14.35
N MET A 6 -14.00 -48.04 15.13
CA MET A 6 -14.56 -46.69 15.03
C MET A 6 -13.60 -45.63 15.57
N THR A 7 -12.83 -45.91 16.62
CA THR A 7 -11.81 -45.02 17.18
C THR A 7 -10.66 -44.85 16.19
N VAL A 8 -10.25 -45.92 15.51
CA VAL A 8 -9.27 -45.85 14.42
C VAL A 8 -9.80 -45.01 13.26
N LEU A 9 -11.04 -45.24 12.81
CA LEU A 9 -11.68 -44.48 11.73
C LEU A 9 -11.84 -42.99 12.07
N ALA A 10 -12.24 -42.68 13.31
CA ALA A 10 -12.38 -41.31 13.79
C ALA A 10 -11.02 -40.59 13.83
N GLY A 11 -9.97 -41.26 14.30
CA GLY A 11 -8.61 -40.72 14.32
C GLY A 11 -8.08 -40.42 12.92
N VAL A 12 -8.27 -41.36 11.98
CA VAL A 12 -7.89 -41.16 10.57
C VAL A 12 -8.68 -39.99 9.95
N GLY A 13 -9.99 -39.92 10.21
CA GLY A 13 -10.84 -38.83 9.73
C GLY A 13 -10.39 -37.46 10.23
N ALA A 14 -10.02 -37.35 11.51
CA ALA A 14 -9.52 -36.10 12.09
C ALA A 14 -8.20 -35.64 11.44
N ILE A 15 -7.25 -36.56 11.22
CA ILE A 15 -5.97 -36.25 10.57
C ILE A 15 -6.19 -35.73 9.14
N VAL A 16 -7.08 -36.37 8.38
CA VAL A 16 -7.42 -35.93 7.02
C VAL A 16 -8.04 -34.53 7.04
N LEU A 17 -8.98 -34.27 7.93
CA LEU A 17 -9.64 -32.97 8.04
C LEU A 17 -8.65 -31.85 8.43
N GLN A 18 -7.72 -32.13 9.34
CA GLN A 18 -6.68 -31.19 9.74
C GLN A 18 -5.70 -30.90 8.60
N GLY A 19 -5.30 -31.93 7.86
CA GLY A 19 -4.44 -31.81 6.67
C GLY A 19 -5.09 -30.95 5.58
N LEU A 20 -6.37 -31.19 5.29
CA LEU A 20 -7.14 -30.38 4.34
C LEU A 20 -7.29 -28.92 4.79
N SER A 21 -7.49 -28.69 6.09
CA SER A 21 -7.57 -27.34 6.67
C SER A 21 -6.25 -26.58 6.51
N LEU A 22 -5.12 -27.22 6.84
CA LEU A 22 -3.79 -26.63 6.69
C LEU A 22 -3.46 -26.39 5.21
N TRP A 23 -3.82 -27.31 4.31
CA TRP A 23 -3.65 -27.14 2.87
C TRP A 23 -4.48 -25.97 2.34
N PHE A 24 -5.73 -25.81 2.77
CA PHE A 24 -6.59 -24.71 2.37
C PHE A 24 -6.05 -23.36 2.86
N ILE A 25 -5.62 -23.27 4.13
CA ILE A 25 -4.96 -22.09 4.70
C ILE A 25 -3.70 -21.76 3.90
N TYR A 26 -2.84 -22.75 3.64
CA TYR A 26 -1.63 -22.57 2.83
C TYR A 26 -1.97 -22.07 1.42
N ARG A 27 -2.99 -22.64 0.77
CA ARG A 27 -3.43 -22.25 -0.57
C ARG A 27 -3.96 -20.81 -0.59
N VAL A 28 -4.79 -20.43 0.37
CA VAL A 28 -5.31 -19.07 0.52
C VAL A 28 -4.15 -18.10 0.76
N TRP A 29 -3.26 -18.42 1.70
CA TRP A 29 -2.10 -17.62 2.01
C TRP A 29 -1.14 -17.47 0.82
N LYS A 30 -0.89 -18.56 0.07
CA LYS A 30 -0.12 -18.55 -1.17
C LYS A 30 -0.78 -17.65 -2.22
N LYS A 31 -2.11 -17.75 -2.40
CA LYS A 31 -2.87 -16.89 -3.34
C LYS A 31 -2.83 -15.41 -2.92
N LEU A 32 -2.87 -15.12 -1.64
CA LEU A 32 -2.77 -13.76 -1.09
C LEU A 32 -1.35 -13.19 -1.19
N ARG A 33 -0.32 -14.05 -1.08
CA ARG A 33 1.10 -13.69 -1.24
C ARG A 33 1.56 -13.64 -2.68
N THR A 34 0.83 -14.26 -3.61
CA THR A 34 1.15 -14.17 -5.03
C THR A 34 0.93 -12.71 -5.39
N PRO A 35 2.00 -11.94 -5.70
CA PRO A 35 1.83 -10.55 -6.11
C PRO A 35 0.85 -10.57 -7.28
N ARG A 36 -0.30 -9.90 -7.13
CA ARG A 36 -1.20 -9.70 -8.27
C ARG A 36 -0.35 -9.04 -9.33
N THR A 37 -0.14 -9.75 -10.44
CA THR A 37 0.50 -9.20 -11.63
C THR A 37 -0.11 -7.82 -11.85
N PRO A 38 0.70 -6.74 -11.93
CA PRO A 38 0.19 -5.42 -12.25
C PRO A 38 -0.74 -5.59 -13.43
N ARG A 39 -2.01 -5.20 -13.26
CA ARG A 39 -3.05 -5.41 -14.27
C ARG A 39 -2.48 -4.93 -15.60
N ALA A 40 -2.39 -5.83 -16.58
CA ALA A 40 -1.87 -5.52 -17.92
C ALA A 40 -2.61 -4.29 -18.43
N GLY A 41 -1.87 -3.19 -18.58
CA GLY A 41 -2.40 -1.81 -18.60
C GLY A 41 -1.64 -0.84 -17.69
N ALA A 42 -0.84 -1.35 -16.75
CA ALA A 42 0.21 -0.58 -16.07
C ALA A 42 1.39 -0.32 -17.03
N VAL A 43 1.13 0.44 -18.10
CA VAL A 43 2.16 1.18 -18.83
C VAL A 43 3.06 1.86 -17.79
N PRO A 44 4.38 2.04 -18.00
CA PRO A 44 5.13 3.03 -17.25
C PRO A 44 4.44 4.38 -17.50
N LEU A 45 3.43 4.68 -16.69
CA LEU A 45 2.69 5.92 -16.75
C LEU A 45 3.65 6.94 -16.18
N ALA A 46 4.40 7.58 -17.08
CA ALA A 46 5.09 8.81 -16.77
C ALA A 46 4.10 9.71 -16.03
N ILE A 47 4.50 10.24 -14.88
CA ILE A 47 3.65 11.17 -14.16
C ILE A 47 3.46 12.41 -15.05
N LYS A 48 2.27 12.52 -15.65
CA LYS A 48 1.91 13.59 -16.57
C LYS A 48 0.92 14.52 -15.87
N GLY A 49 1.24 15.81 -15.81
CA GLY A 49 0.39 16.81 -15.15
C GLY A 49 0.08 16.46 -13.69
N GLY A 50 1.03 15.84 -12.97
CA GLY A 50 0.88 15.51 -11.55
C GLY A 50 0.01 14.29 -11.24
N VAL A 51 -0.53 13.57 -12.25
CA VAL A 51 -1.27 12.32 -12.03
C VAL A 51 -0.30 11.19 -11.68
N VAL A 52 -0.35 10.71 -10.44
CA VAL A 52 0.55 9.66 -9.95
C VAL A 52 -0.16 8.31 -10.04
N PRO A 53 0.34 7.36 -10.86
CA PRO A 53 -0.22 6.03 -10.96
C PRO A 53 -0.06 5.28 -9.64
N VAL A 54 -1.19 4.79 -9.11
CA VAL A 54 -1.24 4.07 -7.84
C VAL A 54 -1.89 2.71 -8.04
N VAL A 55 -1.33 1.69 -7.37
CA VAL A 55 -1.89 0.34 -7.31
C VAL A 55 -3.15 0.34 -6.45
N ALA A 56 -3.12 1.08 -5.35
CA ALA A 56 -4.22 1.22 -4.41
C ALA A 56 -4.01 2.46 -3.53
N THR A 57 -5.10 2.90 -2.90
CA THR A 57 -5.09 3.95 -1.88
C THR A 57 -5.72 3.45 -0.60
N PHE A 58 -5.32 4.03 0.53
CA PHE A 58 -5.80 3.63 1.84
C PHE A 58 -6.02 4.84 2.75
N THR A 59 -6.91 4.67 3.72
CA THR A 59 -6.93 5.54 4.90
C THR A 59 -6.26 4.79 6.04
N GLY A 60 -5.16 5.31 6.55
CA GLY A 60 -4.47 4.76 7.71
C GLY A 60 -4.72 5.56 8.99
N LEU A 61 -3.99 5.21 10.03
CA LEU A 61 -4.02 5.92 11.31
C LEU A 61 -2.62 6.46 11.64
N ARG A 62 -2.56 7.73 12.04
CA ARG A 62 -1.32 8.41 12.39
C ARG A 62 -0.65 7.70 13.56
N GLY A 63 0.64 7.41 13.44
CA GLY A 63 1.41 6.66 14.45
C GLY A 63 1.21 5.14 14.43
N LEU A 64 0.26 4.60 13.65
CA LEU A 64 0.03 3.16 13.50
C LEU A 64 0.11 2.75 12.01
N PRO A 65 1.34 2.65 11.46
CA PRO A 65 1.56 2.45 10.02
C PRO A 65 1.08 1.09 9.48
N TRP A 66 0.78 0.12 10.34
CA TRP A 66 0.25 -1.20 9.96
C TRP A 66 -1.29 -1.24 9.90
N VAL A 67 -1.99 -0.17 10.26
CA VAL A 67 -3.46 -0.13 10.29
C VAL A 67 -3.98 0.58 9.04
N ALA A 68 -4.70 -0.15 8.20
CA ALA A 68 -5.52 0.39 7.11
C ALA A 68 -7.00 0.28 7.47
N LEU A 69 -7.66 1.42 7.68
CA LEU A 69 -9.08 1.50 8.02
C LEU A 69 -9.98 1.27 6.80
N THR A 70 -9.53 1.71 5.62
CA THR A 70 -10.23 1.49 4.37
C THR A 70 -9.23 1.50 3.21
N THR A 71 -9.60 0.82 2.12
CA THR A 71 -8.80 0.68 0.90
C THR A 71 -9.66 0.90 -0.33
N ASN A 72 -9.05 1.40 -1.41
CA ASN A 72 -9.63 1.41 -2.74
C ASN A 72 -8.55 1.01 -3.75
N SER A 73 -8.78 -0.11 -4.43
CA SER A 73 -7.98 -0.63 -5.54
C SER A 73 -8.77 -0.75 -6.84
N LEU A 74 -10.08 -0.44 -6.82
CA LEU A 74 -10.95 -0.51 -7.99
C LEU A 74 -10.82 0.74 -8.86
N ASN A 75 -10.86 1.92 -8.21
CA ASN A 75 -10.71 3.20 -8.87
C ASN A 75 -9.95 4.18 -7.95
N PRO A 76 -8.67 3.89 -7.67
CA PRO A 76 -7.84 4.76 -6.83
C PRO A 76 -7.48 6.04 -7.60
N VAL A 77 -7.43 7.17 -6.88
CA VAL A 77 -6.96 8.44 -7.44
C VAL A 77 -5.87 9.00 -6.55
N PHE A 78 -4.78 9.45 -7.16
CA PHE A 78 -3.76 10.27 -6.53
C PHE A 78 -3.18 11.26 -7.55
N ARG A 79 -3.33 12.55 -7.27
CA ARG A 79 -2.81 13.65 -8.10
C ARG A 79 -2.17 14.70 -7.21
N ILE A 80 -1.07 15.24 -7.70
CA ILE A 80 -0.34 16.37 -7.12
C ILE A 80 -0.63 17.55 -8.05
N GLU A 81 -1.54 18.43 -7.64
CA GLU A 81 -1.88 19.65 -8.37
C GLU A 81 -1.00 20.80 -7.84
N SER A 82 -1.12 22.00 -8.40
CA SER A 82 -0.23 23.14 -8.09
C SER A 82 -0.19 23.53 -6.61
N GLU A 83 -1.33 23.49 -5.92
CA GLU A 83 -1.46 23.92 -4.51
C GLU A 83 -1.95 22.82 -3.55
N GLN A 84 -2.33 21.66 -4.10
CA GLN A 84 -3.06 20.66 -3.34
C GLN A 84 -2.85 19.24 -3.83
N LEU A 85 -3.12 18.29 -2.94
CA LEU A 85 -3.29 16.89 -3.24
C LEU A 85 -4.75 16.59 -3.53
N VAL A 86 -5.01 15.86 -4.62
CA VAL A 86 -6.31 15.27 -4.89
C VAL A 86 -6.19 13.76 -4.82
N TYR A 87 -7.03 13.13 -3.99
CA TYR A 87 -6.98 11.69 -3.81
C TYR A 87 -8.36 11.08 -3.58
N ARG A 88 -8.48 9.77 -3.80
CA ARG A 88 -9.73 9.03 -3.57
C ARG A 88 -9.43 7.70 -2.92
N VAL A 89 -9.91 7.55 -1.68
CA VAL A 89 -10.07 6.24 -1.03
C VAL A 89 -11.54 5.83 -1.18
N LEU A 90 -12.43 6.28 -0.30
CA LEU A 90 -13.88 6.08 -0.45
C LEU A 90 -14.55 7.13 -1.35
N ARG A 91 -14.20 8.40 -1.13
CA ARG A 91 -14.65 9.55 -1.92
C ARG A 91 -13.46 10.41 -2.29
N GLN A 92 -13.61 11.22 -3.34
CA GLN A 92 -12.58 12.17 -3.71
C GLN A 92 -12.45 13.24 -2.63
N ARG A 93 -11.20 13.59 -2.30
CA ARG A 93 -10.82 14.63 -1.36
C ARG A 93 -9.75 15.49 -2.00
N GLN A 94 -9.74 16.75 -1.62
CA GLN A 94 -8.73 17.73 -2.01
C GLN A 94 -8.16 18.28 -0.71
N ARG A 95 -6.83 18.39 -0.62
CA ARG A 95 -6.12 18.82 0.58
C ARG A 95 -4.95 19.71 0.20
N PRO A 96 -4.93 20.99 0.64
CA PRO A 96 -3.79 21.87 0.44
C PRO A 96 -2.49 21.25 0.95
N PHE A 97 -1.36 21.57 0.33
CA PHE A 97 -0.06 21.15 0.84
C PHE A 97 0.21 21.68 2.26
N ALA A 98 -0.34 22.86 2.58
CA ALA A 98 -0.30 23.47 3.90
C ALA A 98 -1.02 22.64 4.99
N ASP A 99 -1.84 21.64 4.63
CA ASP A 99 -2.45 20.73 5.60
C ASP A 99 -1.54 19.53 5.92
N ILE A 100 -0.51 19.27 5.10
CA ILE A 100 0.37 18.10 5.25
C ILE A 100 1.35 18.31 6.38
N ARG A 101 1.16 17.58 7.47
CA ARG A 101 2.09 17.56 8.61
C ARG A 101 3.42 16.93 8.23
N ARG A 102 3.38 15.79 7.54
CA ARG A 102 4.56 15.00 7.16
C ARG A 102 4.21 14.03 6.04
N VAL A 103 5.15 13.81 5.12
CA VAL A 103 5.12 12.69 4.17
C VAL A 103 6.20 11.69 4.56
N ASP A 104 5.81 10.43 4.70
CA ASP A 104 6.70 9.32 5.00
C ASP A 104 6.63 8.26 3.90
N VAL A 105 7.64 7.40 3.82
CA VAL A 105 7.64 6.24 2.92
C VAL A 105 7.82 4.96 3.70
N ARG A 106 7.08 3.92 3.30
CA ARG A 106 7.17 2.59 3.87
C ARG A 106 7.23 1.57 2.75
N GLU A 107 8.28 0.77 2.78
CA GLU A 107 8.41 -0.42 1.97
C GLU A 107 8.13 -1.65 2.83
N ALA A 108 7.14 -2.44 2.42
CA ALA A 108 6.81 -3.69 3.11
C ALA A 108 6.10 -4.64 2.13
N TYR A 109 6.41 -5.94 2.21
CA TYR A 109 5.74 -6.99 1.44
C TYR A 109 5.65 -6.72 -0.08
N GLY A 110 6.69 -6.13 -0.67
CA GLY A 110 6.72 -5.79 -2.10
C GLY A 110 5.83 -4.61 -2.49
N THR A 111 5.44 -3.77 -1.52
CA THR A 111 4.71 -2.53 -1.76
C THR A 111 5.55 -1.32 -1.36
N PHE A 112 5.46 -0.25 -2.15
CA PHE A 112 6.05 1.04 -1.81
C PHE A 112 4.91 2.03 -1.54
N ASN A 113 4.77 2.43 -0.28
CA ASN A 113 3.67 3.28 0.18
C ASN A 113 4.17 4.67 0.53
N LEU A 114 3.56 5.69 -0.08
CA LEU A 114 3.65 7.08 0.35
C LEU A 114 2.57 7.33 1.39
N ILE A 115 2.94 7.86 2.56
CA ILE A 115 2.05 8.09 3.69
C ILE A 115 1.99 9.59 3.95
N PHE A 116 0.80 10.17 3.81
CA PHE A 116 0.51 11.57 4.05
C PHE A 116 -0.20 11.72 5.40
N GLU A 117 0.48 12.33 6.35
CA GLU A 117 -0.10 12.77 7.61
C GLU A 117 -0.59 14.21 7.46
N PHE A 118 -1.82 14.49 7.90
CA PHE A 118 -2.37 15.85 7.88
C PHE A 118 -2.35 16.46 9.28
N ARG A 119 -2.30 17.79 9.42
CA ARG A 119 -2.21 18.50 10.71
C ARG A 119 -3.46 18.29 11.59
N ASP A 120 -4.63 18.56 11.03
CA ASP A 120 -5.97 18.52 11.63
C ASP A 120 -6.57 17.11 11.82
N ALA A 121 -5.95 16.06 11.26
CA ALA A 121 -6.58 14.73 11.21
C ALA A 121 -5.68 13.61 11.73
N ARG A 122 -6.22 12.78 12.64
CA ARG A 122 -5.57 11.53 13.08
C ARG A 122 -5.48 10.48 11.96
N ARG A 123 -6.27 10.63 10.89
CA ARG A 123 -6.26 9.73 9.74
C ARG A 123 -5.18 10.13 8.75
N THR A 124 -4.56 9.16 8.11
CA THR A 124 -3.58 9.37 7.04
C THR A 124 -4.16 9.00 5.69
N PHE A 125 -3.63 9.60 4.64
CA PHE A 125 -3.81 9.10 3.28
C PHE A 125 -2.59 8.28 2.90
N VAL A 126 -2.77 7.09 2.35
CA VAL A 126 -1.67 6.23 1.89
C VAL A 126 -1.85 5.90 0.42
N ALA A 127 -0.81 6.09 -0.37
CA ALA A 127 -0.78 5.75 -1.79
C ALA A 127 0.28 4.67 -2.04
N ASN A 128 -0.17 3.50 -2.51
CA ASN A 128 0.75 2.46 -2.98
C ASN A 128 1.13 2.76 -4.43
N VAL A 129 2.39 3.09 -4.67
CA VAL A 129 2.94 3.44 -5.99
C VAL A 129 3.68 2.27 -6.66
N GLY A 130 3.70 1.10 -6.01
CA GLY A 130 4.29 -0.13 -6.53
C GLY A 130 5.81 -0.22 -6.32
N THR A 131 6.59 0.76 -6.77
CA THR A 131 8.06 0.69 -6.74
C THR A 131 8.71 1.93 -6.12
N ALA A 132 9.93 1.76 -5.61
CA ALA A 132 10.73 2.85 -5.06
C ALA A 132 11.00 3.97 -6.09
N ALA A 133 11.32 3.62 -7.33
CA ALA A 133 11.53 4.61 -8.41
C ALA A 133 10.30 5.49 -8.65
N ARG A 134 9.09 4.91 -8.66
CA ARG A 134 7.83 5.67 -8.78
C ARG A 134 7.57 6.53 -7.54
N GLY A 135 7.91 6.01 -6.36
CA GLY A 135 7.86 6.77 -5.11
C GLY A 135 8.76 8.00 -5.13
N ALA A 136 10.02 7.82 -5.53
CA ALA A 136 10.99 8.89 -5.69
C ALA A 136 10.51 9.95 -6.69
N GLN A 137 9.98 9.52 -7.83
CA GLN A 137 9.41 10.42 -8.84
C GLN A 137 8.22 11.21 -8.29
N ALA A 138 7.30 10.55 -7.57
CA ALA A 138 6.14 11.21 -6.97
C ALA A 138 6.54 12.20 -5.87
N LEU A 139 7.54 11.86 -5.03
CA LEU A 139 8.10 12.77 -4.04
C LEU A 139 8.75 13.99 -4.71
N SER A 140 9.39 13.82 -5.86
CA SER A 140 10.04 14.92 -6.59
C SER A 140 9.08 15.98 -7.14
N LEU A 141 7.77 15.67 -7.15
CA LEU A 141 6.70 16.58 -7.59
C LEU A 141 6.07 17.34 -6.43
N LEU A 142 6.36 16.96 -5.18
CA LEU A 142 5.89 17.72 -4.03
C LEU A 142 6.64 19.06 -3.95
N PRO A 143 5.97 20.17 -3.59
CA PRO A 143 6.65 21.43 -3.33
C PRO A 143 7.69 21.29 -2.23
N GLN A 144 8.78 22.06 -2.31
CA GLN A 144 9.88 22.03 -1.32
C GLN A 144 9.41 22.31 0.12
N GLY A 145 8.31 23.04 0.29
CA GLY A 145 7.72 23.34 1.60
C GLY A 145 6.99 22.16 2.28
N VAL A 146 6.80 21.02 1.58
CA VAL A 146 6.15 19.84 2.17
C VAL A 146 7.13 19.11 3.08
N PRO A 147 6.83 18.92 4.37
CA PRO A 147 7.75 18.24 5.29
C PRO A 147 7.89 16.75 4.96
N LEU A 148 9.10 16.31 4.68
CA LEU A 148 9.43 14.90 4.42
C LEU A 148 10.05 14.25 5.68
N SER A 149 9.77 12.96 5.89
CA SER A 149 10.52 12.13 6.83
C SER A 149 11.95 11.87 6.31
N GLU A 150 12.86 11.41 7.18
CA GLU A 150 14.20 10.99 6.74
C GLU A 150 14.13 9.89 5.69
N ARG A 151 13.31 8.86 5.90
CA ARG A 151 13.08 7.79 4.92
C ARG A 151 12.58 8.34 3.57
N ALA A 152 11.69 9.33 3.59
CA ALA A 152 11.20 9.94 2.37
C ALA A 152 12.27 10.79 1.66
N ARG A 153 13.14 11.48 2.41
CA ARG A 153 14.30 12.20 1.86
C ARG A 153 15.30 11.23 1.23
N GLU A 154 15.64 10.15 1.92
CA GLU A 154 16.52 9.09 1.40
C GLU A 154 15.96 8.50 0.10
N ALA A 155 14.65 8.22 0.06
CA ALA A 155 13.99 7.71 -1.14
C ALA A 155 13.95 8.72 -2.30
N LEU A 156 14.11 10.02 -2.05
CA LEU A 156 14.13 11.05 -3.08
C LEU A 156 15.49 11.17 -3.78
N LEU A 157 16.60 10.83 -3.10
CA LEU A 157 17.97 10.98 -3.62
C LEU A 157 18.20 10.35 -5.01
N PRO A 158 17.71 9.12 -5.30
CA PRO A 158 17.89 8.50 -6.62
C PRO A 158 17.21 9.29 -7.75
N ALA A 159 16.08 9.96 -7.48
CA ALA A 159 15.36 10.74 -8.48
C ALA A 159 16.03 12.09 -8.77
N VAL A 160 16.72 12.68 -7.78
CA VAL A 160 17.47 13.92 -7.97
C VAL A 160 18.74 13.67 -8.78
N ALA A 161 19.44 12.56 -8.51
CA ALA A 161 20.65 12.17 -9.25
C ALA A 161 20.39 11.87 -10.73
N MET A 162 19.18 11.43 -11.11
CA MET A 162 18.78 11.22 -12.51
C MET A 162 18.43 12.52 -13.26
N ARG A 163 18.38 13.67 -12.57
CA ARG A 163 18.07 15.00 -13.14
C ARG A 163 19.29 15.92 -13.25
N ALA A 164 20.42 15.54 -12.64
CA ALA A 164 21.70 16.24 -12.72
C ALA A 164 22.53 15.68 -13.89
#